data_AF-A0A7Y3GXA2-F1
#
_entry.id   AF-A0A7Y3GXA2-F1
#
_cell.length_a   1.000
_cell.length_b   1.000
_cell.length_c   1.000
_cell.angle_alpha   90.00
_cell.angle_beta   90.00
_cell.angle_gamma   90.00
#
_symmetry.space_group_name_H-M   'P 1'
#
loop_
_entity.id
_entity.type
_entity.pdbx_description
1 polymer ?
#
loop_
_entity_poly.entity_id
_entity_poly.type
_entity_poly.pdbx_seq_one_letter_code
_entity_poly.pdbx_strand_id
1 'polypeptide(L)'
;REGLGALNYLVMDDLPVGQEGEPIDPQSVIALPVAVDLPIFPEIERRSDDAIVARVHASGRKWVVLTNTDDEPLLVMDADAFLRDVFIGSGPVDPYAFCHRPIVVSDLTLPLGKAIRRFRVEPEHKSDDVIDKDIVLLWGTEERRIITGADLLGRLLRGIVPLKPPTEVARARVVAPPED
;
A
#
# COMPACT_ATOMS: atom_id res chain seq x y z
N ARG A 1 14.37 -20.98 -21.19
CA ARG A 1 13.39 -20.28 -20.33
C ARG A 1 13.87 -18.88 -19.89
N GLU A 2 15.09 -18.46 -20.23
CA GLU A 2 15.68 -17.18 -19.78
C GLU A 2 15.14 -15.92 -20.51
N GLY A 3 14.50 -16.05 -21.68
CA GLY A 3 13.99 -14.90 -22.44
C GLY A 3 12.64 -14.33 -21.98
N LEU A 4 11.86 -15.05 -21.16
CA LEU A 4 10.51 -14.60 -20.77
C LEU A 4 10.54 -13.45 -19.76
N GLY A 5 11.49 -13.45 -18.81
CA GLY A 5 11.62 -12.36 -17.84
C GLY A 5 12.01 -11.03 -18.50
N ALA A 6 12.93 -11.09 -19.46
CA ALA A 6 13.32 -9.91 -20.25
C ALA A 6 12.14 -9.38 -21.11
N LEU A 7 11.35 -10.28 -21.70
CA LEU A 7 10.15 -9.90 -22.45
C LEU A 7 9.09 -9.27 -21.54
N ASN A 8 8.82 -9.85 -20.37
CA ASN A 8 7.89 -9.29 -19.38
C ASN A 8 8.34 -7.91 -18.90
N TYR A 9 9.66 -7.70 -18.74
CA TYR A 9 10.21 -6.39 -18.40
C TYR A 9 9.97 -5.36 -19.51
N LEU A 10 10.23 -5.71 -20.78
CA LEU A 10 9.96 -4.81 -21.92
C LEU A 10 8.47 -4.43 -22.00
N VAL A 11 7.58 -5.41 -21.87
CA VAL A 11 6.12 -5.17 -21.86
C VAL A 11 5.71 -4.30 -20.68
N MET A 12 6.32 -4.49 -19.52
CA MET A 12 6.06 -3.68 -18.33
C MET A 12 6.60 -2.25 -18.46
N ASP A 13 7.74 -2.03 -19.13
CA ASP A 13 8.34 -0.69 -19.30
C ASP A 13 7.39 0.25 -20.06
N ASP A 14 6.67 -0.29 -21.05
CA ASP A 14 5.69 0.41 -21.88
C ASP A 14 4.25 0.39 -21.34
N LEU A 15 3.96 -0.40 -20.29
CA LEU A 15 2.61 -0.53 -19.75
C LEU A 15 2.12 0.80 -19.15
N PRO A 16 0.93 1.30 -19.50
CA PRO A 16 0.35 2.45 -18.83
C PRO A 16 0.14 2.19 -17.33
N VAL A 17 0.51 3.15 -16.47
CA VAL A 17 0.31 3.07 -15.02
C VAL A 17 -1.14 2.75 -14.64
N GLY A 18 -2.12 3.27 -15.39
CA GLY A 18 -3.55 2.99 -15.15
C GLY A 18 -3.98 1.52 -15.37
N GLN A 19 -3.11 0.66 -15.90
CA GLN A 19 -3.41 -0.76 -16.13
C GLN A 19 -2.75 -1.70 -15.10
N GLU A 20 -2.10 -1.16 -14.08
CA GLU A 20 -1.47 -1.95 -13.02
C GLU A 20 -1.98 -1.54 -11.63
N GLY A 21 -1.78 -2.42 -10.67
CA GLY A 21 -2.15 -2.19 -9.28
C GLY A 21 -3.66 -2.29 -9.06
N GLU A 22 -4.05 -1.92 -7.85
CA GLU A 22 -5.42 -2.08 -7.36
C GLU A 22 -6.10 -0.72 -7.21
N PRO A 23 -7.42 -0.63 -7.44
CA PRO A 23 -8.17 0.59 -7.18
C PRO A 23 -8.12 0.97 -5.70
N ILE A 24 -7.99 2.25 -5.42
CA ILE A 24 -7.98 2.77 -4.04
C ILE A 24 -9.42 2.89 -3.54
N ASP A 25 -9.66 2.35 -2.35
CA ASP A 25 -10.94 2.48 -1.67
C ASP A 25 -11.08 3.91 -1.11
N PRO A 26 -12.14 4.67 -1.42
CA PRO A 26 -12.31 6.01 -0.89
C PRO A 26 -12.32 6.05 0.65
N GLN A 27 -12.75 4.98 1.32
CA GLN A 27 -12.71 4.90 2.79
C GLN A 27 -11.30 4.66 3.34
N SER A 28 -10.33 4.28 2.49
CA SER A 28 -8.93 4.16 2.86
C SER A 28 -8.14 5.46 2.60
N VAL A 29 -8.82 6.57 2.28
CA VAL A 29 -8.20 7.89 2.14
C VAL A 29 -8.51 8.74 3.36
N ILE A 30 -7.46 9.21 4.04
CA ILE A 30 -7.56 9.96 5.30
C ILE A 30 -6.85 11.30 5.13
N ALA A 31 -7.63 12.38 5.10
CA ALA A 31 -7.09 13.73 5.21
C ALA A 31 -6.66 14.03 6.65
N LEU A 32 -5.46 14.61 6.80
CA LEU A 32 -4.88 15.08 8.05
C LEU A 32 -4.31 16.50 7.88
N PRO A 33 -4.23 17.30 8.96
CA PRO A 33 -3.44 18.53 8.97
C PRO A 33 -1.97 18.23 8.66
N VAL A 34 -1.26 19.19 8.06
CA VAL A 34 0.13 18.99 7.62
C VAL A 34 1.02 20.08 8.20
N ALA A 35 2.20 19.69 8.67
CA ALA A 35 3.31 20.59 8.93
C ALA A 35 4.35 20.39 7.84
N VAL A 36 4.57 21.41 7.00
CA VAL A 36 5.45 21.34 5.82
C VAL A 36 4.97 20.29 4.83
N ASP A 37 5.51 19.07 4.87
CA ASP A 37 5.19 17.95 3.99
C ASP A 37 4.78 16.67 4.75
N LEU A 38 4.70 16.73 6.09
CA LEU A 38 4.39 15.58 6.92
C LEU A 38 2.98 15.68 7.53
N PRO A 39 2.08 14.70 7.25
CA PRO A 39 0.78 14.59 7.92
C PRO A 39 0.95 14.48 9.43
N ILE A 40 0.23 15.30 10.19
CA ILE A 40 0.27 15.30 11.64
C ILE A 40 -0.78 14.33 12.16
N PHE A 41 -0.32 13.22 12.73
CA PHE A 41 -1.21 12.32 13.46
C PHE A 41 -1.70 12.96 14.76
N PRO A 42 -2.98 12.76 15.12
CA PRO A 42 -3.42 13.04 16.47
C PRO A 42 -2.71 12.11 17.47
N GLU A 43 -2.85 12.40 18.75
CA GLU A 43 -2.47 11.44 19.79
C GLU A 43 -3.23 10.13 19.58
N ILE A 44 -2.51 9.00 19.66
CA ILE A 44 -3.05 7.67 19.36
C ILE A 44 -3.18 6.89 20.66
N GLU A 45 -4.41 6.56 21.03
CA GLU A 45 -4.69 5.62 22.10
C GLU A 45 -4.76 4.18 21.55
N ARG A 46 -4.20 3.22 22.29
CA ARG A 46 -4.26 1.80 21.94
C ARG A 46 -5.63 1.18 22.24
N ARG A 47 -6.66 1.66 21.56
CA ARG A 47 -8.04 1.23 21.73
C ARG A 47 -8.76 1.17 20.40
N SER A 48 -9.74 0.28 20.28
CA SER A 48 -10.52 0.15 19.05
C SER A 48 -11.50 1.30 18.80
N ASP A 49 -11.78 2.11 19.83
CA ASP A 49 -12.65 3.29 19.76
C ASP A 49 -11.85 4.61 19.58
N ASP A 50 -10.52 4.55 19.49
CA ASP A 50 -9.71 5.70 19.10
C ASP A 50 -10.08 6.14 17.68
N ALA A 51 -10.19 7.46 17.49
CA ALA A 51 -10.72 8.04 16.26
C ALA A 51 -9.83 7.76 15.03
N ILE A 52 -8.49 7.81 15.16
CA ILE A 52 -7.62 7.53 14.02
C ILE A 52 -7.54 6.02 13.76
N VAL A 53 -7.53 5.20 14.81
CA VAL A 53 -7.55 3.73 14.69
C VAL A 53 -8.82 3.26 13.96
N ALA A 54 -9.98 3.79 14.35
CA ALA A 54 -11.25 3.47 13.71
C ALA A 54 -11.29 3.91 12.23
N ARG A 55 -10.72 5.08 11.89
CA ARG A 55 -10.63 5.56 10.51
C ARG A 55 -9.71 4.69 9.65
N VAL A 56 -8.55 4.29 10.17
CA VAL A 56 -7.61 3.39 9.48
C VAL A 56 -8.26 2.03 9.21
N HIS A 57 -9.00 1.49 10.18
CA HIS A 57 -9.71 0.22 10.04
C HIS A 57 -10.92 0.28 9.09
N ALA A 58 -11.53 1.46 8.87
CA ALA A 58 -12.85 1.60 8.25
C ALA A 58 -13.01 0.90 6.88
N SER A 59 -11.97 0.92 6.05
CA SER A 59 -11.99 0.29 4.72
C SER A 59 -11.69 -1.22 4.73
N GLY A 60 -11.07 -1.73 5.81
CA GLY A 60 -10.49 -3.07 5.86
C GLY A 60 -9.41 -3.34 4.82
N ARG A 61 -8.87 -2.30 4.17
CA ARG A 61 -7.78 -2.41 3.19
C ARG A 61 -6.44 -2.32 3.88
N LYS A 62 -5.48 -3.09 3.37
CA LYS A 62 -4.08 -3.03 3.81
C LYS A 62 -3.50 -1.61 3.71
N TRP A 63 -3.80 -0.89 2.64
CA TRP A 63 -3.17 0.40 2.35
C TRP A 63 -4.12 1.55 2.59
N VAL A 64 -3.68 2.50 3.41
CA VAL A 64 -4.38 3.75 3.70
C VAL A 64 -3.55 4.91 3.17
N VAL A 65 -4.14 5.76 2.33
CA VAL A 65 -3.48 6.95 1.78
C VAL A 65 -3.76 8.13 2.70
N LEU A 66 -2.69 8.79 3.14
CA LEU A 66 -2.77 9.99 3.97
C LEU A 66 -2.59 11.21 3.08
N THR A 67 -3.61 12.06 3.07
CA THR A 67 -3.63 13.29 2.26
C THR A 67 -3.56 14.53 3.16
N ASN A 68 -3.24 15.67 2.54
CA ASN A 68 -3.55 16.95 3.14
C ASN A 68 -5.04 17.31 2.96
N THR A 69 -5.44 18.49 3.42
CA THR A 69 -6.81 19.00 3.28
C THR A 69 -7.20 19.35 1.84
N ASP A 70 -6.22 19.50 0.95
CA ASP A 70 -6.40 19.78 -0.48
C ASP A 70 -6.38 18.50 -1.33
N ASP A 71 -6.49 17.32 -0.70
CA ASP A 71 -6.51 15.99 -1.34
C ASP A 71 -5.19 15.63 -2.07
N GLU A 72 -4.07 16.25 -1.69
CA GLU A 72 -2.75 15.85 -2.14
C GLU A 72 -2.24 14.67 -1.31
N PRO A 73 -1.87 13.53 -1.94
CA PRO A 73 -1.38 12.35 -1.22
C PRO A 73 0.08 12.55 -0.80
N LEU A 74 0.36 12.30 0.48
CA LEU A 74 1.65 12.55 1.10
C LEU A 74 2.34 11.26 1.56
N LEU A 75 1.58 10.35 2.19
CA LEU A 75 2.08 9.09 2.71
C LEU A 75 1.10 7.96 2.41
N VAL A 76 1.60 6.73 2.46
CA VAL A 76 0.78 5.51 2.43
C VAL A 76 1.12 4.66 3.65
N MET A 77 0.13 4.37 4.48
CA MET A 77 0.27 3.55 5.68
C MET A 77 -0.07 2.08 5.41
N ASP A 78 0.76 1.16 5.90
CA ASP A 78 0.42 -0.25 6.09
C ASP A 78 -0.51 -0.38 7.31
N ALA A 79 -1.82 -0.37 7.05
CA ALA A 79 -2.85 -0.45 8.07
C ALA A 79 -2.79 -1.78 8.84
N ASP A 80 -2.43 -2.89 8.19
CA ASP A 80 -2.36 -4.19 8.85
C ASP A 80 -1.23 -4.22 9.90
N ALA A 81 -0.08 -3.62 9.57
CA ALA A 81 1.04 -3.51 10.49
C ALA A 81 0.73 -2.52 11.64
N PHE A 82 0.22 -1.33 11.30
CA PHE A 82 -0.16 -0.32 12.26
C PHE A 82 -1.21 -0.83 13.27
N LEU A 83 -2.33 -1.37 12.78
CA LEU A 83 -3.41 -1.86 13.64
C LEU A 83 -2.94 -3.01 14.52
N ARG A 84 -2.05 -3.89 14.01
CA ARG A 84 -1.47 -4.97 14.81
C ARG A 84 -0.63 -4.43 15.97
N ASP A 85 0.19 -3.40 15.75
CA ASP A 85 0.95 -2.78 16.84
C ASP A 85 0.04 -2.04 17.83
N VAL A 86 -0.98 -1.35 17.34
CA VAL A 86 -1.98 -0.69 18.19
C VAL A 86 -2.68 -1.70 19.11
N PHE A 87 -3.03 -2.90 18.62
CA PHE A 87 -3.78 -3.87 19.43
C PHE A 87 -2.93 -4.83 20.26
N ILE A 88 -1.69 -5.12 19.85
CA ILE A 88 -0.84 -6.16 20.47
C ILE A 88 0.46 -5.58 21.04
N GLY A 89 0.88 -4.41 20.57
CA GLY A 89 2.13 -3.77 20.95
C GLY A 89 2.16 -3.25 22.39
N SER A 90 3.35 -2.81 22.79
CA SER A 90 3.61 -2.18 24.11
C SER A 90 4.37 -0.86 23.93
N GLY A 91 4.22 0.10 24.86
CA GLY A 91 4.82 1.44 24.76
C GLY A 91 4.06 2.48 23.91
N PRO A 92 4.69 3.59 23.51
CA PRO A 92 4.08 4.54 22.56
C PRO A 92 3.96 3.92 21.15
N VAL A 93 2.95 4.34 20.38
CA VAL A 93 2.81 3.98 18.95
C VAL A 93 3.44 5.10 18.12
N ASP A 94 4.41 4.76 17.29
CA ASP A 94 4.89 5.67 16.24
C ASP A 94 4.18 5.32 14.91
N PRO A 95 3.20 6.12 14.45
CA PRO A 95 2.48 5.83 13.21
C PRO A 95 3.36 5.96 11.95
N TYR A 96 4.44 6.76 12.00
CA TYR A 96 5.29 7.00 10.84
C TYR A 96 6.14 5.77 10.49
N ALA A 97 6.45 4.92 11.48
CA ALA A 97 7.13 3.64 11.28
C ALA A 97 6.35 2.66 10.37
N PHE A 98 5.07 2.92 10.11
CA PHE A 98 4.21 2.13 9.21
C PHE A 98 3.91 2.84 7.89
N CYS A 99 4.57 3.97 7.62
CA CYS A 99 4.30 4.81 6.46
C CYS A 99 5.40 4.72 5.40
N HIS A 100 4.98 4.79 4.14
CA HIS A 100 5.82 4.81 2.95
C HIS A 100 5.61 6.13 2.20
N ARG A 101 6.66 6.64 1.54
CA ARG A 101 6.55 7.82 0.66
C ARG A 101 6.24 7.35 -0.76
N PRO A 102 5.05 7.65 -1.28
CA PRO A 102 4.68 7.23 -2.62
C PRO A 102 5.36 8.08 -3.70
N ILE A 103 5.57 7.49 -4.86
CA ILE A 103 5.72 8.25 -6.10
C ILE A 103 4.32 8.55 -6.62
N VAL A 104 3.96 9.83 -6.66
CA VAL A 104 2.64 10.27 -7.13
C VAL A 104 2.70 10.55 -8.63
N VAL A 105 1.73 9.98 -9.37
CA VAL A 105 1.55 10.15 -10.81
C VAL A 105 0.08 10.49 -11.06
N SER A 106 -0.21 11.52 -11.86
CA SER A 106 -1.58 11.87 -12.25
C SER A 106 -1.95 11.40 -13.67
N ASP A 107 -0.95 11.14 -14.52
CA ASP A 107 -1.14 10.70 -15.90
C ASP A 107 -1.27 9.16 -15.98
N LEU A 108 -2.49 8.69 -16.26
CA LEU A 108 -2.85 7.29 -16.47
C LEU A 108 -2.04 6.62 -17.59
N THR A 109 -1.62 7.40 -18.58
CA THR A 109 -0.91 6.94 -19.78
C THR A 109 0.60 6.90 -19.59
N LEU A 110 1.11 7.41 -18.47
CA LEU A 110 2.53 7.36 -18.17
C LEU A 110 3.01 5.91 -18.20
N PRO A 111 4.07 5.59 -18.96
CA PRO A 111 4.67 4.26 -18.94
C PRO A 111 5.20 3.92 -17.54
N LEU A 112 4.85 2.74 -17.05
CA LEU A 112 5.18 2.26 -15.71
C LEU A 112 6.70 2.18 -15.51
N GLY A 113 7.46 1.85 -16.56
CA GLY A 113 8.92 1.93 -16.55
C GLY A 113 9.47 3.31 -16.20
N LYS A 114 8.82 4.38 -16.65
CA LYS A 114 9.20 5.77 -16.28
C LYS A 114 8.86 6.09 -14.83
N ALA A 115 7.73 5.59 -14.31
CA ALA A 115 7.38 5.74 -12.91
C ALA A 115 8.39 5.02 -12.01
N ILE A 116 8.73 3.77 -12.33
CA ILE A 116 9.66 2.92 -11.56
C ILE A 116 11.07 3.51 -11.51
N ARG A 117 11.55 4.16 -12.58
CA ARG A 117 12.88 4.80 -12.58
C ARG A 117 13.03 5.86 -11.49
N ARG A 118 11.94 6.47 -11.02
CA ARG A 118 11.95 7.43 -9.91
C ARG A 118 12.24 6.79 -8.55
N PHE A 119 12.07 5.46 -8.41
CA PHE A 119 12.49 4.73 -7.21
C PHE A 119 14.02 4.75 -7.00
N ARG A 120 14.82 4.85 -8.08
CA ARG A 120 16.29 4.69 -8.02
C ARG A 120 17.08 5.97 -7.74
N VAL A 121 16.43 7.12 -7.61
CA VAL A 121 17.11 8.44 -7.70
C VAL A 121 17.47 9.06 -6.34
N GLU A 122 17.05 8.48 -5.20
CA GLU A 122 17.40 9.05 -3.89
C GLU A 122 18.33 8.12 -3.11
N PRO A 123 19.63 8.48 -2.95
CA PRO A 123 20.47 7.91 -1.93
C PRO A 123 19.91 8.29 -0.56
N GLU A 124 19.61 7.28 0.25
CA GLU A 124 19.13 7.40 1.63
C GLU A 124 19.99 8.40 2.42
N HIS A 125 19.36 9.47 2.89
CA HIS A 125 19.94 10.28 3.95
C HIS A 125 20.06 9.41 5.21
N LYS A 126 21.28 9.32 5.73
CA LYS A 126 21.59 8.73 7.04
C LYS A 126 21.03 9.63 8.16
N SER A 127 19.74 9.54 8.46
CA SER A 127 19.17 9.79 9.79
C SER A 127 17.69 9.46 9.79
N ASP A 128 17.31 8.57 10.72
CA ASP A 128 15.98 8.33 11.30
C ASP A 128 14.81 7.85 10.43
N ASP A 129 14.26 6.72 10.91
CA ASP A 129 12.93 6.13 10.71
C ASP A 129 12.46 5.99 9.26
N VAL A 130 12.66 4.77 8.75
CA VAL A 130 12.64 4.37 7.34
C VAL A 130 11.28 4.62 6.69
N ILE A 131 11.19 5.73 5.95
CA ILE A 131 10.10 5.98 5.01
C ILE A 131 10.59 5.59 3.61
N ASP A 132 10.25 4.36 3.19
CA ASP A 132 10.68 3.81 1.91
C ASP A 132 9.86 4.33 0.73
N LYS A 133 10.50 4.42 -0.44
CA LYS A 133 9.83 4.64 -1.72
C LYS A 133 9.69 3.30 -2.44
N ASP A 134 8.59 2.61 -2.23
CA ASP A 134 8.26 1.32 -2.88
C ASP A 134 6.81 1.26 -3.43
N ILE A 135 6.07 2.36 -3.32
CA ILE A 135 4.69 2.49 -3.77
C ILE A 135 4.57 3.56 -4.86
N VAL A 136 3.85 3.25 -5.94
CA VAL A 136 3.37 4.26 -6.90
C VAL A 136 1.89 4.49 -6.65
N LEU A 137 1.51 5.75 -6.46
CA LEU A 137 0.12 6.18 -6.45
C LEU A 137 -0.21 6.83 -7.78
N LEU A 138 -1.19 6.24 -8.47
CA LEU A 138 -1.92 6.94 -9.50
C LEU A 138 -3.02 7.76 -8.82
N TRP A 139 -2.94 9.08 -8.94
CA TRP A 139 -3.84 10.02 -8.27
C TRP A 139 -4.52 10.93 -9.30
N GLY A 140 -5.42 10.33 -10.08
CA GLY A 140 -6.29 11.06 -11.01
C GLY A 140 -7.60 11.47 -10.36
N THR A 141 -8.34 12.36 -11.04
CA THR A 141 -9.69 12.78 -10.61
C THR A 141 -10.71 11.65 -10.78
N GLU A 142 -10.61 10.89 -11.87
CA GLU A 142 -11.56 9.81 -12.21
C GLU A 142 -11.12 8.44 -11.69
N GLU A 143 -9.81 8.20 -11.57
CA GLU A 143 -9.26 6.91 -11.21
C GLU A 143 -8.05 7.06 -10.29
N ARG A 144 -8.07 6.32 -9.18
CA ARG A 144 -6.99 6.25 -8.20
C ARG A 144 -6.56 4.81 -8.01
N ARG A 145 -5.25 4.55 -8.11
CA ARG A 145 -4.70 3.21 -7.96
C ARG A 145 -3.44 3.22 -7.12
N ILE A 146 -3.22 2.11 -6.43
CA ILE A 146 -1.99 1.82 -5.71
C ILE A 146 -1.26 0.66 -6.38
N ILE A 147 0.01 0.86 -6.68
CA ILE A 147 0.90 -0.14 -7.28
C ILE A 147 2.05 -0.38 -6.33
N THR A 148 2.24 -1.62 -5.93
CA THR A 148 3.28 -2.06 -4.99
C THR A 148 4.37 -2.85 -5.69
N GLY A 149 5.51 -3.04 -5.03
CA GLY A 149 6.56 -3.94 -5.52
C GLY A 149 6.07 -5.37 -5.80
N ALA A 150 5.04 -5.86 -5.08
CA ALA A 150 4.46 -7.18 -5.30
C ALA A 150 3.72 -7.28 -6.65
N ASP A 151 3.02 -6.22 -7.06
CA ASP A 151 2.31 -6.17 -8.35
C ASP A 151 3.30 -6.21 -9.50
N LEU A 152 4.37 -5.41 -9.39
CA LEU A 152 5.47 -5.35 -10.35
C LEU A 152 6.20 -6.69 -10.46
N LEU A 153 6.54 -7.30 -9.32
CA LEU A 153 7.19 -8.61 -9.27
C LEU A 153 6.28 -9.69 -9.85
N GLY A 154 4.98 -9.67 -9.49
CA GLY A 154 3.98 -10.57 -10.02
C GLY A 154 3.96 -10.54 -11.54
N ARG A 155 3.94 -9.34 -12.15
CA ARG A 155 4.02 -9.17 -13.61
C ARG A 155 5.32 -9.72 -14.20
N LEU A 156 6.47 -9.43 -13.60
CA LEU A 156 7.75 -9.95 -14.08
C LEU A 156 7.79 -11.48 -14.13
N LEU A 157 7.15 -12.14 -13.15
CA LEU A 157 7.16 -13.59 -13.00
C LEU A 157 6.02 -14.31 -13.73
N ARG A 158 5.03 -13.59 -14.28
CA ARG A 158 3.89 -14.19 -15.01
C ARG A 158 4.40 -15.10 -16.14
N GLY A 159 3.91 -16.34 -16.15
CA GLY A 159 4.27 -17.35 -17.16
C GLY A 159 5.66 -18.00 -16.98
N ILE A 160 6.46 -17.57 -16.00
CA ILE A 160 7.76 -18.18 -15.65
C ILE A 160 7.58 -19.21 -14.55
N VAL A 161 6.78 -18.87 -13.53
CA VAL A 161 6.41 -19.77 -12.45
C VAL A 161 5.15 -20.53 -12.86
N PRO A 162 5.12 -21.88 -12.81
CA PRO A 162 3.88 -22.63 -12.98
C PRO A 162 2.92 -22.25 -11.85
N LEU A 163 1.74 -21.74 -12.21
CA LEU A 163 0.68 -21.44 -11.25
C LEU A 163 0.34 -22.72 -10.47
N LYS A 164 0.65 -22.73 -9.17
CA LYS A 164 0.07 -23.74 -8.29
C LYS A 164 -1.41 -23.35 -8.15
N PRO A 165 -2.36 -24.23 -8.51
CA PRO A 165 -3.78 -23.91 -8.34
C PRO A 165 -4.04 -23.54 -6.87
N PRO A 166 -4.95 -22.59 -6.60
CA PRO A 166 -5.25 -22.18 -5.24
C PRO A 166 -5.64 -23.40 -4.41
N THR A 167 -4.92 -23.62 -3.33
CA THR A 167 -5.19 -24.70 -2.38
C THR A 167 -6.58 -24.48 -1.82
N GLU A 168 -7.50 -25.41 -2.09
CA GLU A 168 -8.85 -25.38 -1.55
C GLU A 168 -8.76 -25.38 -0.02
N VAL A 169 -9.16 -24.28 0.61
CA VAL A 169 -9.14 -24.14 2.06
C VAL A 169 -10.18 -25.12 2.60
N ALA A 170 -9.72 -26.19 3.23
CA ALA A 170 -10.59 -27.19 3.84
C ALA A 170 -11.54 -26.49 4.82
N ARG A 171 -12.84 -26.48 4.50
CA ARG A 171 -13.88 -26.02 5.42
C ARG A 171 -13.80 -26.88 6.68
N ALA A 172 -13.35 -26.30 7.78
CA ALA A 172 -13.46 -26.93 9.09
C ALA A 172 -14.95 -27.19 9.35
N ARG A 173 -15.33 -28.47 9.50
CA ARG A 173 -16.65 -28.85 10.00
C ARG A 173 -16.78 -28.28 11.40
N VAL A 174 -17.76 -27.40 11.59
CA VAL A 174 -18.25 -27.02 12.91
C VAL A 174 -18.77 -28.29 13.57
N VAL A 175 -18.10 -28.75 14.62
CA VAL A 175 -18.61 -29.79 15.52
C VAL A 175 -19.67 -29.13 16.39
N ALA A 176 -20.92 -29.57 16.28
CA ALA A 176 -22.00 -29.12 17.15
C ALA A 176 -21.68 -29.50 18.61
N PRO A 177 -22.05 -28.67 19.60
CA PRO A 177 -21.88 -29.03 21.00
C PRO A 177 -22.81 -30.20 21.37
N PRO A 178 -22.46 -31.00 22.38
CA PRO A 178 -23.32 -32.08 22.86
C PRO A 178 -24.59 -31.49 23.50
N GLU A 179 -25.73 -32.10 23.20
CA GLU A 179 -27.00 -31.84 23.90
C GLU A 179 -26.95 -32.50 25.29
N ASP A 180 -27.46 -31.77 26.29
CA ASP A 180 -27.56 -32.20 27.71
C ASP A 180 -28.46 -33.43 27.91
#